data_AF-A0A967KIF7-F1
#
_entry.id   AF-A0A967KIF7-F1
#
_cell.length_a   1.000
_cell.length_b   1.000
_cell.length_c   1.000
_cell.angle_alpha   90.00
_cell.angle_beta   90.00
_cell.angle_gamma   90.00
#
_symmetry.space_group_name_H-M   'P 1'
#
loop_
_entity.id
_entity.type
_entity.pdbx_description
1 polymer ?
#
loop_
_entity_poly.entity_id
_entity_poly.type
_entity_poly.pdbx_seq_one_letter_code
_entity_poly.pdbx_strand_id
1 'polypeptide(L)'
;WGLEAWYAKYKLPVGAVISLTKTDDPLKLIIDFIPQRTVQEYVRVALVRNNQLTFEIRKRRLTCKYDELMIMGEEEAESIDDLWEKVERDKLTVYDLLAQILPELMRLTAQGAVHIKTIYSAINVLKRCSPGLLMQELITHDSFVSIGHGYWTYKPKKRG
;
A
#
# COMPACT_ATOMS: atom_id res chain seq x y z
N TRP A 1 11.98 17.78 -7.15
CA TRP A 1 11.80 18.35 -5.79
C TRP A 1 11.22 17.28 -4.88
N GLY A 2 11.48 17.33 -3.58
CA GLY A 2 11.02 16.30 -2.64
C GLY A 2 12.17 15.42 -2.14
N LEU A 3 11.81 14.26 -1.59
CA LEU A 3 12.73 13.42 -0.81
C LEU A 3 13.23 12.18 -1.56
N GLU A 4 12.97 12.05 -2.86
CA GLU A 4 13.31 10.87 -3.66
C GLU A 4 14.78 10.43 -3.49
N ALA A 5 15.72 11.35 -3.71
CA ALA A 5 17.15 11.07 -3.54
C ALA A 5 17.51 10.63 -2.11
N TRP A 6 16.78 11.12 -1.10
CA TRP A 6 16.97 10.73 0.29
C TRP A 6 16.44 9.30 0.54
N TYR A 7 15.23 8.98 0.08
CA TYR A 7 14.69 7.61 0.14
C TYR A 7 15.60 6.61 -0.59
N ALA A 8 16.10 6.96 -1.78
CA ALA A 8 17.00 6.11 -2.57
C ALA A 8 18.36 5.90 -1.88
N LYS A 9 18.97 6.97 -1.35
CA LYS A 9 20.26 6.92 -0.64
C LYS A 9 20.22 5.94 0.54
N TYR A 10 19.14 5.98 1.32
CA TYR A 10 18.97 5.16 2.52
C TYR A 10 18.18 3.86 2.27
N LYS A 11 17.75 3.62 1.03
CA LYS A 11 16.97 2.43 0.61
C LYS A 11 15.72 2.21 1.47
N LEU A 12 15.02 3.30 1.79
CA LEU A 12 13.86 3.28 2.66
C LEU A 12 12.63 2.76 1.89
N PRO A 13 11.97 1.69 2.38
CA PRO A 13 10.78 1.13 1.72
C PRO A 13 9.52 1.96 2.03
N VAL A 14 8.44 1.69 1.29
CA VAL A 14 7.09 2.05 1.74
C VAL A 14 6.85 1.43 3.13
N GLY A 15 6.22 2.20 4.01
CA GLY A 15 6.00 1.80 5.41
C GLY A 15 7.18 2.06 6.34
N ALA A 16 8.30 2.63 5.87
CA ALA A 16 9.39 3.08 6.74
C ALA A 16 8.91 4.11 7.78
N VAL A 17 9.39 3.97 9.02
CA VAL A 17 9.10 4.92 10.09
C VAL A 17 10.05 6.10 9.99
N ILE A 18 9.48 7.27 9.68
CA ILE A 18 10.18 8.55 9.56
C ILE A 18 9.98 9.34 10.87
N SER A 19 11.06 9.91 11.40
CA SER A 19 11.02 10.84 12.53
C SER A 19 11.13 12.28 12.02
N LEU A 20 10.36 13.16 12.65
CA LEU A 20 10.39 14.59 12.40
C LEU A 20 10.79 15.31 13.69
N THR A 21 11.84 16.12 13.63
CA THR A 21 12.32 16.89 14.78
C THR A 21 12.25 18.38 14.46
N LYS A 22 11.66 19.17 15.37
CA LYS A 22 11.61 20.62 15.25
C LYS A 22 13.02 21.21 15.39
N THR A 23 13.29 22.27 14.66
CA THR A 23 14.49 23.09 14.87
C THR A 23 14.13 24.39 15.59
N ASP A 24 15.13 25.21 15.90
CA ASP A 24 14.91 26.55 16.45
C ASP A 24 14.18 27.48 15.47
N ASP A 25 14.26 27.19 14.17
CA ASP A 25 13.44 27.83 13.14
C ASP A 25 12.10 27.06 12.99
N PRO A 26 10.95 27.68 13.29
CA PRO A 26 9.65 27.01 13.26
C PRO A 26 9.21 26.58 11.86
N LEU A 27 9.85 27.10 10.80
CA LEU A 27 9.58 26.73 9.41
C LEU A 27 10.52 25.62 8.91
N LYS A 28 11.39 25.08 9.77
CA LYS A 28 12.31 24.00 9.42
C LYS A 28 12.11 22.79 10.32
N LEU A 29 12.09 21.63 9.66
CA LEU A 29 12.05 20.31 10.30
C LEU A 29 13.25 19.50 9.85
N ILE A 30 13.83 18.74 10.78
CA ILE A 30 14.78 17.68 10.46
C ILE A 30 13.97 16.41 10.18
N ILE A 31 14.25 15.78 9.04
CA ILE A 31 13.66 14.52 8.62
C ILE A 31 14.73 13.44 8.79
N ASP A 32 14.40 12.41 9.56
CA ASP A 32 15.27 11.25 9.77
C ASP A 32 14.46 9.95 9.75
N PHE A 33 15.12 8.81 9.88
CA PHE A 33 14.51 7.50 10.01
C PHE A 33 15.12 6.74 11.18
N ILE A 34 14.46 5.67 11.61
CA ILE A 34 14.97 4.83 12.69
C ILE A 34 15.73 3.64 12.08
N PRO A 35 17.08 3.61 12.10
CA PRO A 35 17.84 2.48 11.59
C PRO A 35 17.63 1.23 12.45
N GLN A 36 17.81 0.06 11.85
CA GLN A 36 17.87 -1.21 12.57
C GLN A 36 18.88 -2.16 11.91
N ARG A 37 19.22 -3.24 12.62
CA ARG A 37 20.01 -4.33 12.02
C ARG A 37 19.27 -4.87 10.80
N THR A 38 20.02 -5.18 9.73
CA THR A 38 19.45 -5.75 8.50
C THR A 38 18.67 -7.03 8.81
N VAL A 39 17.41 -7.04 8.43
CA VAL A 39 16.53 -8.22 8.48
C VAL A 39 16.16 -8.67 7.06
N GLN A 40 15.86 -9.95 6.91
CA GLN A 40 15.33 -10.51 5.67
C GLN A 40 13.86 -10.82 5.85
N GLU A 41 13.01 -10.15 5.08
CA GLU A 41 11.56 -10.19 5.25
C GLU A 41 10.85 -10.56 3.98
N TYR A 42 9.69 -11.18 4.13
CA TYR A 42 8.78 -11.51 3.02
C TYR A 42 7.83 -10.34 2.81
N VAL A 43 8.10 -9.55 1.77
CA VAL A 43 7.37 -8.32 1.46
C VAL A 43 6.42 -8.57 0.31
N ARG A 44 5.22 -7.97 0.40
CA ARG A 44 4.28 -7.88 -0.73
C ARG A 44 4.85 -6.91 -1.75
N VAL A 45 5.05 -7.39 -2.96
CA VAL A 45 5.58 -6.61 -4.07
C VAL A 45 4.46 -6.45 -5.09
N ALA A 46 4.16 -5.21 -5.43
CA ALA A 46 3.19 -4.84 -6.45
C ALA A 46 3.83 -4.95 -7.84
N LEU A 47 3.06 -5.46 -8.80
CA LEU A 47 3.47 -5.64 -10.19
C LEU A 47 2.25 -5.52 -11.11
N VAL A 48 2.46 -5.17 -12.37
CA VAL A 48 1.36 -5.07 -13.34
C VAL A 48 1.28 -6.32 -14.20
N ARG A 49 0.12 -6.99 -14.22
CA ARG A 49 -0.15 -8.15 -15.08
C ARG A 49 -1.50 -7.97 -15.73
N ASN A 50 -1.58 -8.18 -17.04
CA ASN A 50 -2.81 -7.98 -17.82
C ASN A 50 -3.50 -6.64 -17.54
N ASN A 51 -2.68 -5.58 -17.41
CA ASN A 51 -3.16 -4.22 -17.14
C ASN A 51 -3.96 -4.10 -15.81
N GLN A 52 -3.61 -4.91 -14.82
CA GLN A 52 -4.13 -4.87 -13.46
C GLN A 52 -2.97 -4.98 -12.47
N LEU A 53 -3.13 -4.36 -11.29
CA LEU A 53 -2.16 -4.49 -10.22
C LEU A 53 -2.35 -5.83 -9.51
N THR A 54 -1.31 -6.64 -9.51
CA THR A 54 -1.24 -7.91 -8.78
C THR A 54 -0.09 -7.87 -7.77
N PHE A 55 0.01 -8.92 -6.96
CA PHE A 55 0.98 -8.96 -5.87
C PHE A 55 1.67 -10.31 -5.78
N GLU A 56 2.94 -10.28 -5.42
CA GLU A 56 3.74 -11.46 -5.08
C GLU A 56 4.43 -11.27 -3.73
N ILE A 57 4.74 -12.37 -3.06
CA ILE A 57 5.60 -12.34 -1.87
C ILE A 57 7.04 -12.55 -2.31
N ARG A 58 7.91 -11.57 -2.03
CA ARG A 58 9.34 -11.65 -2.34
C ARG A 58 10.19 -11.32 -1.11
N LYS A 59 11.35 -11.97 -1.04
CA LYS A 59 12.31 -11.74 0.04
C LYS A 59 13.06 -10.43 -0.19
N ARG A 60 13.03 -9.52 0.80
CA ARG A 60 13.69 -8.20 0.77
C ARG A 60 14.60 -8.02 1.98
N ARG A 61 15.67 -7.24 1.82
CA ARG A 61 16.54 -6.83 2.92
C ARG A 61 16.11 -5.45 3.41
N LEU A 62 15.82 -5.31 4.69
CA LEU A 62 15.34 -4.07 5.29
C LEU A 62 16.28 -3.61 6.39
N THR A 63 16.57 -2.31 6.43
CA THR A 63 17.62 -1.70 7.29
C THR A 63 17.11 -0.58 8.20
N CYS A 64 15.79 -0.33 8.20
CA CYS A 64 15.13 0.65 9.05
C CYS A 64 13.88 0.05 9.69
N LYS A 65 13.34 0.68 10.73
CA LYS A 65 12.02 0.35 11.26
C LYS A 65 10.96 0.59 10.18
N TYR A 66 9.95 -0.27 10.15
CA TYR A 66 8.82 -0.17 9.23
C TYR A 66 7.55 -0.71 9.90
N ASP A 67 6.40 -0.36 9.37
CA ASP A 67 5.10 -0.97 9.73
C ASP A 67 4.86 -2.21 8.84
N GLU A 68 4.80 -3.38 9.47
CA GLU A 68 4.63 -4.69 8.80
C GLU A 68 3.35 -4.81 7.98
N LEU A 69 2.31 -4.06 8.32
CA LEU A 69 1.04 -4.08 7.62
C LEU A 69 1.01 -3.06 6.48
N MET A 70 1.91 -2.08 6.47
CA MET A 70 2.03 -1.06 5.42
C MET A 70 3.13 -1.37 4.41
N ILE A 71 4.12 -2.20 4.77
CA ILE A 71 5.27 -2.45 3.91
C ILE A 71 4.84 -3.04 2.56
N MET A 72 5.31 -2.38 1.50
CA MET A 72 5.06 -2.76 0.11
C MET A 72 6.30 -2.47 -0.71
N GLY A 73 6.65 -3.39 -1.60
CA GLY A 73 7.62 -3.13 -2.66
C GLY A 73 6.89 -2.95 -3.99
N GLU A 74 7.65 -2.52 -4.98
CA GLU A 74 7.19 -2.44 -6.36
C GLU A 74 8.25 -3.06 -7.29
N GLU A 75 7.80 -3.50 -8.46
CA GLU A 75 8.62 -3.92 -9.58
C GLU A 75 8.00 -3.30 -10.84
N GLU A 76 8.83 -3.02 -11.86
CA GLU A 76 8.36 -2.43 -13.12
C GLU A 76 7.65 -1.08 -12.89
N ALA A 77 8.33 -0.13 -12.24
CA ALA A 77 7.76 1.17 -11.84
C ALA A 77 7.08 1.91 -13.01
N GLU A 78 7.68 1.90 -14.20
CA GLU A 78 7.08 2.49 -15.41
C GLU A 78 5.70 1.89 -15.75
N SER A 79 5.55 0.56 -15.60
CA SER A 79 4.26 -0.11 -15.82
C SER A 79 3.21 0.29 -14.77
N ILE A 80 3.66 0.53 -13.53
CA ILE A 80 2.79 1.00 -12.44
C ILE A 80 2.36 2.45 -12.69
N ASP A 81 3.26 3.30 -13.18
CA ASP A 81 2.97 4.69 -13.56
C ASP A 81 1.94 4.73 -14.70
N ASP A 82 2.09 3.90 -15.73
CA ASP A 82 1.11 3.77 -16.82
C ASP A 82 -0.28 3.35 -16.30
N LEU A 83 -0.31 2.42 -15.32
CA LEU A 83 -1.54 1.98 -14.70
C LEU A 83 -2.16 3.08 -13.83
N TRP A 84 -1.35 3.86 -13.13
CA TRP A 84 -1.78 5.03 -12.35
C TRP A 84 -2.44 6.07 -13.25
N GLU A 85 -1.81 6.42 -14.38
CA GLU A 85 -2.39 7.35 -15.37
C GLU A 85 -3.70 6.82 -15.95
N LYS A 86 -3.79 5.51 -16.20
CA LYS A 86 -5.04 4.89 -16.64
C LYS A 86 -6.14 5.02 -15.60
N VAL A 87 -5.84 4.77 -14.32
CA VAL A 87 -6.78 4.92 -13.21
C VAL A 87 -7.33 6.35 -13.14
N GLU A 88 -6.47 7.35 -13.32
CA GLU A 88 -6.88 8.76 -13.38
C GLU A 88 -7.76 9.05 -14.60
N ARG A 89 -7.31 8.66 -15.80
CA ARG A 89 -8.00 8.90 -17.07
C ARG A 89 -9.38 8.24 -17.13
N ASP A 90 -9.46 6.99 -16.69
CA ASP A 90 -10.69 6.19 -16.68
C ASP A 90 -11.57 6.54 -15.46
N LYS A 91 -11.11 7.43 -14.58
CA LYS A 91 -11.79 7.90 -13.36
C LYS A 91 -12.23 6.76 -12.45
N LEU A 92 -11.39 5.73 -12.31
CA LEU A 92 -11.72 4.62 -11.42
C LEU A 92 -11.84 5.12 -9.98
N THR A 93 -12.92 4.69 -9.33
CA THR A 93 -13.24 5.05 -7.96
C THR A 93 -12.45 4.20 -6.97
N VAL A 94 -12.43 4.60 -5.69
CA VAL A 94 -11.81 3.76 -4.65
C VAL A 94 -12.53 2.41 -4.53
N TYR A 95 -13.85 2.37 -4.73
CA TYR A 95 -14.63 1.13 -4.83
C TYR A 95 -14.11 0.21 -5.95
N ASP A 96 -13.94 0.74 -7.18
CA ASP A 96 -13.49 -0.04 -8.33
C ASP A 96 -12.11 -0.65 -8.08
N LEU A 97 -11.22 0.13 -7.45
CA LEU A 97 -9.88 -0.33 -7.08
C LEU A 97 -9.93 -1.37 -5.96
N LEU A 98 -10.75 -1.17 -4.93
CA LEU A 98 -10.95 -2.16 -3.86
C LEU A 98 -11.45 -3.50 -4.40
N ALA A 99 -12.43 -3.47 -5.30
CA ALA A 99 -13.01 -4.67 -5.93
C ALA A 99 -11.99 -5.45 -6.78
N GLN A 100 -10.97 -4.76 -7.32
CA GLN A 100 -9.87 -5.36 -8.08
C GLN A 100 -8.72 -5.83 -7.20
N ILE A 101 -8.26 -4.99 -6.26
CA ILE A 101 -7.03 -5.21 -5.47
C ILE A 101 -7.24 -6.16 -4.30
N LEU A 102 -8.38 -6.09 -3.60
CA LEU A 102 -8.60 -6.91 -2.40
C LEU A 102 -8.56 -8.42 -2.70
N PRO A 103 -9.19 -8.93 -3.79
CA PRO A 103 -9.04 -10.33 -4.19
C PRO A 103 -7.59 -10.76 -4.44
N GLU A 104 -6.79 -9.91 -5.09
CA GLU A 104 -5.38 -10.20 -5.37
C GLU A 104 -4.57 -10.29 -4.07
N LEU A 105 -4.81 -9.40 -3.11
CA LEU A 105 -4.18 -9.46 -1.79
C LEU A 105 -4.63 -10.69 -0.98
N MET A 106 -5.91 -11.07 -1.06
CA MET A 106 -6.46 -12.24 -0.35
C MET A 106 -5.80 -13.54 -0.80
N ARG A 107 -5.40 -13.67 -2.07
CA ARG A 107 -4.70 -14.87 -2.58
C ARG A 107 -3.34 -15.09 -1.91
N LEU A 108 -2.74 -14.04 -1.33
CA LEU A 108 -1.48 -14.14 -0.60
C LEU A 108 -1.65 -14.60 0.85
N THR A 109 -2.88 -14.81 1.33
CA THR A 109 -3.14 -15.20 2.72
C THR A 109 -4.03 -16.44 2.80
N ALA A 110 -3.66 -17.41 3.64
CA ALA A 110 -4.46 -18.61 3.84
C ALA A 110 -5.84 -18.33 4.49
N GLN A 111 -5.98 -17.19 5.18
CA GLN A 111 -7.19 -16.78 5.87
C GLN A 111 -8.22 -16.15 4.93
N GLY A 112 -7.83 -15.79 3.69
CA GLY A 112 -8.72 -15.08 2.77
C GLY A 112 -9.17 -13.71 3.28
N ALA A 113 -8.35 -13.08 4.13
CA ALA A 113 -8.61 -11.77 4.70
C ALA A 113 -7.31 -10.95 4.78
N VAL A 114 -7.48 -9.63 4.73
CA VAL A 114 -6.37 -8.67 4.62
C VAL A 114 -6.62 -7.51 5.58
N HIS A 115 -5.56 -7.07 6.28
CA HIS A 115 -5.66 -5.95 7.20
C HIS A 115 -5.80 -4.62 6.44
N ILE A 116 -6.61 -3.70 6.98
CA ILE A 116 -6.96 -2.43 6.34
C ILE A 116 -5.74 -1.56 5.99
N LYS A 117 -4.69 -1.58 6.82
CA LYS A 117 -3.41 -0.90 6.50
C LYS A 117 -2.77 -1.43 5.22
N THR A 118 -2.81 -2.74 4.99
CA THR A 118 -2.27 -3.36 3.77
C THR A 118 -3.09 -2.99 2.56
N ILE A 119 -4.42 -3.00 2.70
CA ILE A 119 -5.35 -2.55 1.65
C ILE A 119 -5.07 -1.08 1.32
N TYR A 120 -4.93 -0.23 2.33
CA TYR A 120 -4.62 1.18 2.17
C TYR A 120 -3.30 1.40 1.44
N SER A 121 -2.23 0.72 1.83
CA SER A 121 -0.93 0.79 1.18
C SER A 121 -1.04 0.39 -0.31
N ALA A 122 -1.72 -0.73 -0.60
CA ALA A 122 -1.93 -1.22 -1.96
C ALA A 122 -2.72 -0.24 -2.86
N ILE A 123 -3.81 0.32 -2.33
CA ILE A 123 -4.65 1.27 -3.09
C ILE A 123 -3.87 2.55 -3.39
N ASN A 124 -3.06 3.03 -2.44
CA ASN A 124 -2.27 4.25 -2.60
C ASN A 124 -1.14 4.13 -3.65
N VAL A 125 -0.80 2.93 -4.10
CA VAL A 125 0.05 2.73 -5.28
C VAL A 125 -0.61 3.31 -6.53
N LEU A 126 -1.92 3.08 -6.72
CA LEU A 126 -2.64 3.52 -7.94
C LEU A 126 -3.49 4.78 -7.76
N LYS A 127 -3.92 5.08 -6.54
CA LYS A 127 -4.76 6.25 -6.27
C LYS A 127 -4.58 6.71 -4.84
N ARG A 128 -3.99 7.88 -4.68
CA ARG A 128 -3.85 8.49 -3.36
C ARG A 128 -5.23 8.80 -2.78
N CYS A 129 -5.51 8.29 -1.59
CA CYS A 129 -6.76 8.54 -0.88
C CYS A 129 -6.50 8.67 0.61
N SER A 130 -7.40 9.33 1.33
CA SER A 130 -7.33 9.36 2.79
C SER A 130 -7.77 8.00 3.36
N PRO A 131 -7.27 7.62 4.55
CA PRO A 131 -7.75 6.40 5.22
C PRO A 131 -9.26 6.41 5.44
N GLY A 132 -9.85 7.58 5.71
CA GLY A 132 -11.29 7.74 5.90
C GLY A 132 -12.11 7.42 4.65
N LEU A 133 -11.64 7.83 3.46
CA LEU A 133 -12.33 7.50 2.22
C LEU A 133 -12.32 5.99 1.94
N LEU A 134 -11.17 5.34 2.13
CA LEU A 134 -11.07 3.88 2.02
C LEU A 134 -12.02 3.16 2.99
N MET A 135 -12.04 3.60 4.26
CA MET A 135 -12.93 3.05 5.28
C MET A 135 -14.40 3.22 4.91
N GLN A 136 -14.77 4.38 4.37
CA GLN A 136 -16.13 4.64 3.92
C GLN A 136 -16.58 3.62 2.88
N GLU A 137 -15.77 3.37 1.84
CA GLU A 137 -16.09 2.37 0.82
C GLU A 137 -16.25 0.96 1.41
N LEU A 138 -15.34 0.58 2.33
CA LEU A 138 -15.39 -0.73 3.00
C LEU A 138 -16.66 -0.93 3.83
N ILE A 139 -17.16 0.11 4.51
CA ILE A 139 -18.38 0.00 5.35
C ILE A 139 -19.67 0.21 4.57
N THR A 140 -19.64 0.91 3.44
CA THR A 140 -20.83 1.24 2.64
C THR A 140 -21.27 0.09 1.75
N HIS A 141 -20.35 -0.77 1.30
CA HIS A 141 -20.67 -1.82 0.34
C HIS A 141 -20.60 -3.23 0.94
N ASP A 142 -21.72 -3.96 0.91
CA ASP A 142 -21.84 -5.33 1.45
C ASP A 142 -20.86 -6.36 0.86
N SER A 143 -20.23 -6.04 -0.27
CA SER A 143 -19.20 -6.89 -0.87
C SER A 143 -17.91 -6.93 -0.05
N PHE A 144 -17.67 -5.94 0.81
CA PHE A 144 -16.54 -5.91 1.74
C PHE A 144 -17.03 -6.29 3.13
N VAL A 145 -16.46 -7.36 3.70
CA VAL A 145 -16.94 -7.92 4.96
C VAL A 145 -15.83 -7.84 6.00
N SER A 146 -16.09 -7.11 7.10
CA SER A 146 -15.19 -7.08 8.24
C SER A 146 -15.21 -8.42 8.98
N ILE A 147 -14.03 -8.93 9.33
CA ILE A 147 -13.88 -10.10 10.19
C ILE A 147 -13.35 -9.74 11.59
N GLY A 148 -13.33 -8.44 11.91
CA GLY A 148 -12.81 -7.91 13.18
C GLY A 148 -11.32 -7.54 13.14
N HIS A 149 -10.87 -6.78 14.14
CA HIS A 149 -9.46 -6.38 14.33
C HIS A 149 -8.80 -5.72 13.09
N GLY A 150 -9.58 -5.01 12.29
CA GLY A 150 -9.09 -4.32 11.09
C GLY A 150 -8.91 -5.21 9.85
N TYR A 151 -9.34 -6.46 9.88
CA TYR A 151 -9.27 -7.37 8.74
C TYR A 151 -10.58 -7.41 7.94
N TRP A 152 -10.43 -7.48 6.63
CA TRP A 152 -11.53 -7.46 5.66
C TRP A 152 -11.37 -8.59 4.64
N THR A 153 -12.51 -9.15 4.22
CA THR A 153 -12.61 -10.09 3.09
C THR A 153 -13.53 -9.52 2.02
N TYR A 154 -13.51 -10.12 0.83
CA TYR A 154 -14.31 -9.71 -0.32
C TYR A 154 -15.23 -10.83 -0.80
N LYS A 155 -16.50 -10.50 -0.99
CA LYS A 155 -17.52 -11.37 -1.58
C LYS A 155 -18.16 -10.61 -2.75
N PRO A 156 -17.86 -10.96 -4.01
CA PRO A 156 -18.52 -10.30 -5.13
C PRO A 156 -20.03 -10.52 -5.02
N LYS A 157 -20.83 -9.47 -5.30
CA LYS A 157 -22.28 -9.66 -5.43
C LYS A 157 -22.52 -10.72 -6.50
N LYS A 158 -23.29 -11.77 -6.15
CA LYS A 158 -23.76 -12.72 -7.17
C LYS A 158 -24.51 -11.90 -8.22
N ARG A 159 -24.06 -11.96 -9.48
CA ARG A 159 -24.88 -11.49 -10.60
C ARG A 159 -26.11 -12.40 -10.61
N GLY A 160 -27.26 -11.83 -10.24
CA GLY A 160 -28.58 -12.43 -10.49
C GLY A 160 -28.93 -12.37 -11.96
#